data_AF-A0A131Y547-F1
#
_entry.id   AF-A0A131Y547-F1
#
_cell.length_a   1.000
_cell.length_b   1.000
_cell.length_c   1.000
_cell.angle_alpha   90.00
_cell.angle_beta   90.00
_cell.angle_gamma   90.00
#
_symmetry.space_group_name_H-M   'P 1'
#
loop_
_entity.id
_entity.type
_entity.pdbx_description
1 polymer ?
#
loop_
_entity_poly.entity_id
_entity_poly.type
_entity_poly.pdbx_seq_one_letter_code
_entity_poly.pdbx_strand_id
1 'polypeptide(L)'
;AKLNHVSELDYGNYTCLSQNKYGIAISTVEVSGKPTLGTCVHWTRNLDGSRGAELVCTVDSANPSRTKWLGNDGSLLRPDEYIQLSVDRNNNRAKFSNASELNYGNYTCVSQNKYGIAMSTVEMSGKPILRTNIEWTRNSDGSRSAELVCMVDSANPSRTMWLGNDGSPLLQGESIELSVVGSDHRAKINNASELNYGNYTCVSQNKYGIAMSTVEMSGKPTLKTAIGWSRGVDGSRMVELVCEVFSANARRTDWLRSDGSPLVHGEYVHLLVDGNKLTAKLNNVSELDYDNYTCVSQNKYGIAMSTVEISGKPTLRTTIHWTRNLDGSRGAELVCTVDSANPSRTKWLANDGSPLRPDEHVQLSVDKNKHRVKFNNASELNYGNYTCVSQNKYGIAMSTVEMSGK
;
A
#
# COMPACT_ATOMS: atom_id res chain seq x y z
N ALA A 1 65.68 -19.92 42.40
CA ALA A 1 65.61 -19.43 41.01
C ALA A 1 64.49 -18.40 40.90
N LYS A 2 64.62 -17.39 40.02
CA LYS A 2 63.55 -16.42 39.75
C LYS A 2 63.16 -16.55 38.28
N LEU A 3 61.90 -16.89 38.02
CA LEU A 3 61.33 -16.82 36.68
C LEU A 3 60.75 -15.40 36.49
N ASN A 4 61.14 -14.72 35.42
CA ASN A 4 60.58 -13.43 35.03
C ASN A 4 59.77 -13.66 33.75
N HIS A 5 58.62 -13.00 33.61
CA HIS A 5 57.73 -13.14 32.44
C HIS A 5 57.26 -14.59 32.20
N VAL A 6 56.74 -15.22 33.27
CA VAL A 6 56.19 -16.59 33.22
C VAL A 6 55.09 -16.70 32.16
N SER A 7 55.26 -17.67 31.28
CA SER A 7 54.32 -18.07 30.23
C SER A 7 53.81 -19.50 30.47
N GLU A 8 52.88 -19.97 29.64
CA GLU A 8 52.38 -21.35 29.72
C GLU A 8 53.47 -22.40 29.49
N LEU A 9 54.55 -22.06 28.78
CA LEU A 9 55.69 -22.93 28.55
C LEU A 9 56.54 -23.15 29.81
N ASP A 10 56.43 -22.24 30.79
CA ASP A 10 57.15 -22.32 32.06
C ASP A 10 56.37 -23.13 33.11
N TYR A 11 55.17 -23.62 32.78
CA TYR A 11 54.35 -24.40 33.70
C TYR A 11 54.92 -25.80 33.91
N GLY A 12 54.93 -26.24 35.16
CA GLY A 12 55.45 -27.55 35.54
C GLY A 12 55.91 -27.61 36.98
N ASN A 13 56.50 -28.75 37.35
CA ASN A 13 57.03 -28.99 38.69
C ASN A 13 58.52 -28.71 38.72
N TYR A 14 58.93 -27.75 39.55
CA TYR A 14 60.31 -27.37 39.76
C TYR A 14 60.81 -27.94 41.07
N THR A 15 61.85 -28.76 40.99
CA THR A 15 62.42 -29.46 42.15
C THR A 15 63.75 -28.84 42.54
N CYS A 16 63.87 -28.38 43.77
CA CYS A 16 65.12 -27.94 44.39
C CYS A 16 65.71 -29.11 45.17
N LEU A 17 66.95 -29.47 44.84
CA LEU A 17 67.73 -30.50 45.54
C LEU A 17 68.89 -29.84 46.28
N SER A 18 69.02 -30.14 47.57
CA SER A 18 70.15 -29.73 48.40
C SER A 18 70.81 -30.96 48.99
N GLN A 19 72.13 -31.06 48.88
CA GLN A 19 72.90 -32.20 49.35
C GLN A 19 74.07 -31.75 50.20
N ASN A 20 74.28 -32.43 51.32
CA ASN A 20 75.50 -32.31 52.12
C ASN A 20 76.06 -33.71 52.43
N LYS A 21 77.17 -33.77 53.19
CA LYS A 21 77.82 -35.04 53.57
C LYS A 21 76.97 -35.97 54.43
N TYR A 22 75.81 -35.52 54.92
CA TYR A 22 74.91 -36.27 55.79
C TYR A 22 73.60 -36.69 55.12
N GLY A 23 73.29 -36.18 53.91
CA GLY A 23 72.08 -36.58 53.19
C GLY A 23 71.65 -35.62 52.08
N ILE A 24 70.51 -35.94 51.48
CA ILE A 24 69.85 -35.17 50.43
C ILE A 24 68.49 -34.72 50.94
N ALA A 25 68.17 -33.44 50.75
CA ALA A 25 66.84 -32.87 50.93
C ALA A 25 66.30 -32.41 49.58
N ILE A 26 65.02 -32.70 49.32
CA ILE A 26 64.32 -32.37 48.07
C ILE A 26 63.05 -31.59 48.42
N SER A 27 62.77 -30.51 47.69
CA SER A 27 61.52 -29.78 47.75
C SER A 27 61.04 -29.43 46.35
N THR A 28 59.77 -29.71 46.05
CA THR A 28 59.16 -29.44 44.74
C THR A 28 58.11 -28.34 44.87
N VAL A 29 58.09 -27.42 43.91
CA VAL A 29 57.06 -26.38 43.77
C VAL A 29 56.43 -26.46 42.38
N GLU A 30 55.12 -26.35 42.31
CA GLU A 30 54.38 -26.27 41.05
C GLU A 30 54.33 -24.81 40.59
N VAL A 31 54.64 -24.57 39.32
CA VAL A 31 54.38 -23.31 38.62
C VAL A 31 53.24 -23.56 37.64
N SER A 32 52.14 -22.82 37.79
CA SER A 32 50.97 -22.89 36.91
C SER A 32 50.25 -21.53 36.92
N GLY A 33 49.17 -21.40 36.15
CA GLY A 33 48.45 -20.14 35.96
C GLY A 33 46.95 -20.22 36.24
N LYS A 34 46.29 -19.08 36.03
CA LYS A 34 44.82 -18.99 36.04
C LYS A 34 44.22 -19.82 34.89
N PRO A 35 42.93 -20.21 34.97
CA PRO A 35 42.27 -20.94 33.88
C PRO A 35 42.22 -20.14 32.57
N THR A 36 42.08 -20.83 31.44
CA THR A 36 41.72 -20.23 30.15
C THR A 36 40.30 -20.66 29.78
N LEU A 37 39.52 -19.73 29.20
CA LEU A 37 38.08 -19.90 28.99
C LEU A 37 37.70 -19.64 27.54
N GLY A 38 36.99 -20.58 26.92
CA GLY A 38 36.32 -20.39 25.63
C GLY A 38 34.80 -20.47 25.80
N THR A 39 34.06 -19.48 25.31
CA THR A 39 32.59 -19.46 25.41
C THR A 39 31.91 -19.39 24.06
N CYS A 40 30.86 -20.19 23.87
CA CYS A 40 30.00 -20.16 22.68
C CYS A 40 28.54 -20.40 23.04
N VAL A 41 27.64 -20.10 22.09
CA VAL A 41 26.21 -20.36 22.19
C VAL A 41 25.78 -21.30 21.07
N HIS A 42 25.01 -22.32 21.43
CA HIS A 42 24.42 -23.28 20.51
C HIS A 42 22.90 -23.20 20.58
N TRP A 43 22.27 -22.90 19.45
CA TRP A 43 20.80 -22.88 19.33
C TRP A 43 20.29 -24.28 19.04
N THR A 44 19.27 -24.73 19.79
CA THR A 44 18.62 -26.02 19.60
C THR A 44 17.12 -25.84 19.31
N ARG A 45 16.51 -26.88 18.75
CA ARG A 45 15.06 -26.95 18.56
C ARG A 45 14.52 -28.10 19.39
N ASN A 46 13.54 -27.83 20.23
CA ASN A 46 12.91 -28.84 21.06
C ASN A 46 11.81 -29.58 20.28
N LEU A 47 11.37 -30.72 20.83
CA LEU A 47 10.36 -31.58 20.22
C LEU A 47 8.98 -30.92 20.12
N ASP A 48 8.66 -30.02 21.05
CA ASP A 48 7.43 -29.22 21.06
C ASP A 48 7.47 -28.02 20.09
N GLY A 49 8.56 -27.86 19.34
CA GLY A 49 8.76 -26.77 18.40
C GLY A 49 9.33 -25.49 19.02
N SER A 50 9.44 -25.41 20.35
CA SER A 50 10.08 -24.28 21.05
C SER A 50 11.59 -24.23 20.74
N ARG A 51 12.16 -23.04 20.93
CA ARG A 51 13.59 -22.80 20.66
C ARG A 51 14.35 -22.93 21.97
N GLY A 52 15.33 -23.82 22.02
CA GLY A 52 16.27 -23.94 23.13
C GLY A 52 17.58 -23.23 22.83
N ALA A 53 18.34 -22.94 23.86
CA ALA A 53 19.72 -22.45 23.72
C ALA A 53 20.62 -23.10 24.76
N GLU A 54 21.88 -23.32 24.40
CA GLU A 54 22.89 -23.84 25.29
C GLU A 54 24.12 -22.95 25.23
N LEU A 55 24.45 -22.33 26.37
CA LEU A 55 25.71 -21.64 26.56
C LEU A 55 26.74 -22.64 27.02
N VAL A 56 27.91 -22.66 26.38
CA VAL A 56 28.99 -23.59 26.70
C VAL A 56 30.23 -22.78 27.06
N CYS A 57 30.81 -23.09 28.21
CA CYS A 57 32.08 -22.55 28.66
C CYS A 57 33.09 -23.69 28.83
N THR A 58 34.01 -23.78 27.89
CA THR A 58 35.14 -24.71 27.94
C THR A 58 36.21 -24.14 28.84
N VAL A 59 36.50 -24.84 29.93
CA VAL A 59 37.51 -24.44 30.92
C VAL A 59 38.74 -25.29 30.74
N ASP A 60 39.86 -24.67 30.41
CA ASP A 60 41.15 -25.34 30.42
C ASP A 60 41.95 -24.86 31.65
N SER A 61 42.29 -25.81 32.52
CA SER A 61 42.96 -25.55 33.80
C SER A 61 43.67 -26.81 34.29
N ALA A 62 44.98 -26.71 34.49
CA ALA A 62 45.80 -27.79 35.08
C ALA A 62 45.48 -28.05 36.57
N ASN A 63 44.79 -27.11 37.22
CA ASN A 63 44.43 -27.18 38.63
C ASN A 63 42.91 -27.18 38.81
N PRO A 64 42.37 -27.84 39.86
CA PRO A 64 40.95 -27.82 40.16
C PRO A 64 40.42 -26.38 40.23
N SER A 65 39.43 -26.08 39.39
CA SER A 65 38.83 -24.77 39.28
C SER A 65 37.33 -24.83 39.63
N ARG A 66 36.82 -23.72 40.17
CA ARG A 66 35.39 -23.54 40.44
C ARG A 66 34.81 -22.58 39.42
N THR A 67 33.85 -23.06 38.64
CA THR A 67 33.25 -22.31 37.54
C THR A 67 31.79 -21.98 37.84
N LYS A 68 31.37 -20.79 37.46
CA LYS A 68 30.00 -20.31 37.59
C LYS A 68 29.62 -19.42 36.41
N TRP A 69 28.32 -19.33 36.12
CA TRP A 69 27.76 -18.42 35.13
C TRP A 69 27.18 -17.18 35.81
N LEU A 70 27.44 -16.01 35.25
CA LEU A 70 26.76 -14.78 35.57
C LEU A 70 25.76 -14.44 34.45
N GLY A 71 24.55 -14.04 34.83
CA GLY A 71 23.51 -13.60 33.92
C GLY A 71 23.79 -12.21 33.34
N ASN A 72 22.89 -11.76 32.45
CA ASN A 72 22.99 -10.44 31.81
C ASN A 72 22.97 -9.26 32.79
N ASP A 73 22.35 -9.43 33.95
CA ASP A 73 22.32 -8.46 35.04
C ASP A 73 23.57 -8.51 35.96
N GLY A 74 24.52 -9.41 35.65
CA GLY A 74 25.72 -9.67 36.45
C GLY A 74 25.48 -10.54 37.69
N SER A 75 24.25 -10.98 37.94
CA SER A 75 23.93 -11.86 39.07
C SER A 75 24.33 -13.30 38.79
N LEU A 76 24.45 -14.12 39.83
CA LEU A 76 24.74 -15.54 39.68
C LEU A 76 23.56 -16.23 38.99
N LEU A 77 23.81 -16.86 37.84
CA LEU A 77 22.81 -17.66 37.14
C LEU A 77 22.49 -18.90 37.97
N ARG A 78 21.21 -19.08 38.30
CA ARG A 78 20.73 -20.21 39.12
C ARG A 78 19.83 -21.12 38.29
N PRO A 79 19.84 -22.43 38.55
CA PRO A 79 18.93 -23.35 37.88
C PRO A 79 17.49 -23.11 38.35
N ASP A 80 16.54 -23.24 37.43
CA ASP A 80 15.10 -23.13 37.66
C ASP A 80 14.34 -24.09 36.70
N GLU A 81 13.03 -23.91 36.54
CA GLU A 81 12.20 -24.72 35.64
C GLU A 81 12.65 -24.62 34.17
N TYR A 82 13.25 -23.50 33.77
CA TYR A 82 13.62 -23.18 32.39
C TYR A 82 15.13 -23.22 32.13
N ILE A 83 15.95 -23.16 33.19
CA ILE A 83 17.41 -23.09 33.12
C ILE A 83 18.02 -24.29 33.83
N GLN A 84 18.77 -25.10 33.09
CA GLN A 84 19.51 -26.24 33.60
C GLN A 84 21.01 -25.98 33.52
N LEU A 85 21.71 -26.09 34.65
CA LEU A 85 23.16 -26.00 34.72
C LEU A 85 23.76 -27.39 34.83
N SER A 86 24.73 -27.71 33.98
CA SER A 86 25.42 -29.00 33.99
C SER A 86 26.90 -28.84 33.68
N VAL A 87 27.69 -29.83 34.08
CA VAL A 87 29.12 -29.88 33.78
C VAL A 87 29.40 -31.21 33.09
N ASP A 88 29.94 -31.14 31.88
CA ASP A 88 30.35 -32.29 31.09
C ASP A 88 31.84 -32.18 30.79
N ARG A 89 32.65 -32.98 31.50
CA ARG A 89 34.12 -32.89 31.50
C ARG A 89 34.60 -31.47 31.86
N ASN A 90 35.15 -30.75 30.89
CA ASN A 90 35.66 -29.39 31.03
C ASN A 90 34.65 -28.33 30.57
N ASN A 91 33.46 -28.74 30.10
CA ASN A 91 32.44 -27.85 29.57
C ASN A 91 31.38 -27.57 30.63
N ASN A 92 31.30 -26.32 31.06
CA ASN A 92 30.24 -25.82 31.94
C ASN A 92 29.09 -25.31 31.06
N ARG A 93 27.93 -25.95 31.13
CA ARG A 93 26.78 -25.71 30.26
C ARG A 93 25.64 -25.04 31.02
N ALA A 94 25.02 -24.04 30.39
CA ALA A 94 23.76 -23.46 30.82
C ALA A 94 22.73 -23.63 29.70
N LYS A 95 21.76 -24.52 29.91
CA LYS A 95 20.74 -24.87 28.93
C LYS A 95 19.42 -24.20 29.27
N PHE A 96 18.90 -23.44 28.32
CA PHE A 96 17.61 -22.77 28.36
C PHE A 96 16.61 -23.61 27.57
N SER A 97 15.57 -24.11 28.23
CA SER A 97 14.53 -24.94 27.60
C SER A 97 13.66 -24.11 26.65
N ASN A 98 13.28 -22.88 27.02
CA ASN A 98 12.50 -21.98 26.16
C ASN A 98 13.18 -20.61 26.01
N ALA A 99 14.18 -20.55 25.15
CA ALA A 99 14.97 -19.36 24.90
C ALA A 99 14.22 -18.37 24.00
N SER A 100 13.93 -17.19 24.55
CA SER A 100 13.24 -16.08 23.89
C SER A 100 14.08 -14.80 23.90
N GLU A 101 13.54 -13.72 23.31
CA GLU A 101 14.16 -12.39 23.32
C GLU A 101 14.40 -11.86 24.74
N LEU A 102 13.59 -12.29 25.73
CA LEU A 102 13.77 -11.93 27.13
C LEU A 102 15.06 -12.51 27.75
N ASN A 103 15.60 -13.56 27.14
CA ASN A 103 16.84 -14.18 27.59
C ASN A 103 18.07 -13.61 26.87
N TYR A 104 17.90 -12.67 25.94
CA TYR A 104 19.03 -12.12 25.19
C TYR A 104 19.87 -11.21 26.07
N GLY A 105 21.18 -11.20 25.80
CA GLY A 105 22.14 -10.45 26.57
C GLY A 105 23.49 -11.13 26.70
N ASN A 106 24.33 -10.59 27.57
CA ASN A 106 25.70 -11.02 27.78
C ASN A 106 25.80 -11.93 29.01
N TYR A 107 26.22 -13.17 28.80
CA TYR A 107 26.43 -14.12 29.89
C TYR A 107 27.92 -14.34 30.10
N THR A 108 28.37 -14.23 31.35
CA THR A 108 29.80 -14.32 31.68
C THR A 108 30.10 -15.60 32.44
N CYS A 109 30.94 -16.44 31.87
CA CYS A 109 31.53 -17.57 32.57
C CYS A 109 32.72 -17.08 33.41
N VAL A 110 32.73 -17.42 34.70
CA VAL A 110 33.80 -17.08 35.63
C VAL A 110 34.36 -18.35 36.23
N SER A 111 35.67 -18.56 36.09
CA SER A 111 36.37 -19.71 36.67
C SER A 111 37.53 -19.27 37.53
N GLN A 112 37.67 -19.88 38.71
CA GLN A 112 38.70 -19.55 39.70
C GLN A 112 39.46 -20.81 40.13
N ASN A 113 40.80 -20.72 40.13
CA ASN A 113 41.69 -21.70 40.74
C ASN A 113 42.60 -21.01 41.78
N LYS A 114 43.55 -21.74 42.38
CA LYS A 114 44.48 -21.20 43.39
C LYS A 114 45.44 -20.12 42.84
N TYR A 115 45.58 -19.98 41.52
CA TYR A 115 46.47 -19.03 40.85
C TYR A 115 45.75 -17.81 40.29
N GLY A 116 44.41 -17.80 40.22
CA GLY A 116 43.66 -16.60 39.83
C GLY A 116 42.26 -16.87 39.28
N ILE A 117 41.68 -15.81 38.71
CA ILE A 117 40.32 -15.79 38.14
C ILE A 117 40.41 -15.49 36.65
N ALA A 118 39.65 -16.23 35.86
CA ALA A 118 39.41 -15.98 34.44
C ALA A 118 37.92 -15.72 34.21
N MET A 119 37.62 -14.86 33.23
CA MET A 119 36.27 -14.52 32.83
C MET A 119 36.19 -14.52 31.30
N SER A 120 35.09 -15.02 30.75
CA SER A 120 34.80 -14.95 29.32
C SER A 120 33.31 -14.77 29.11
N THR A 121 32.93 -13.88 28.18
CA THR A 121 31.54 -13.46 27.97
C THR A 121 31.06 -13.91 26.60
N VAL A 122 29.86 -14.46 26.55
CA VAL A 122 29.15 -14.81 25.31
C VAL A 122 27.86 -14.01 25.22
N GLU A 123 27.61 -13.46 24.04
CA GLU A 123 26.34 -12.83 23.68
C GLU A 123 25.34 -13.91 23.24
N MET A 124 24.21 -13.97 23.93
CA MET A 124 23.04 -14.72 23.50
C MET A 124 22.10 -13.77 22.77
N SER A 125 21.96 -13.93 21.46
CA SER A 125 21.09 -13.10 20.62
C SER A 125 20.54 -13.89 19.44
N GLY A 126 19.59 -13.31 18.72
CA GLY A 126 18.78 -13.93 17.68
C GLY A 126 19.13 -13.50 16.27
N LYS A 127 18.38 -14.05 15.31
CA LYS A 127 18.32 -13.48 13.95
C LYS A 127 17.78 -12.05 14.02
N PRO A 128 18.02 -11.19 13.02
CA PRO A 128 17.52 -9.81 13.03
C PRO A 128 15.99 -9.75 13.19
N ILE A 129 15.49 -8.69 13.81
CA ILE A 129 14.07 -8.34 13.88
C ILE A 129 13.87 -7.11 13.00
N LEU A 130 12.95 -7.22 12.04
CA LEU A 130 12.75 -6.21 11.01
C LEU A 130 11.33 -5.65 11.06
N ARG A 131 11.20 -4.32 10.95
CA ARG A 131 9.92 -3.64 10.77
C ARG A 131 10.02 -2.70 9.58
N THR A 132 9.10 -2.84 8.63
CA THR A 132 9.08 -2.03 7.41
C THR A 132 7.92 -1.04 7.38
N ASN A 133 8.14 0.12 6.79
CA ASN A 133 7.15 1.17 6.58
C ASN A 133 7.40 1.90 5.25
N ILE A 134 6.42 2.66 4.78
CA ILE A 134 6.54 3.55 3.61
C ILE A 134 6.06 4.95 3.99
N GLU A 135 6.89 5.94 3.68
CA GLU A 135 6.58 7.35 3.85
C GLU A 135 6.47 8.04 2.49
N TRP A 136 5.38 8.77 2.26
CA TRP A 136 5.15 9.49 1.01
C TRP A 136 5.44 10.97 1.19
N THR A 137 6.24 11.54 0.30
CA THR A 137 6.57 12.97 0.28
C THR A 137 6.13 13.60 -1.03
N ARG A 138 5.74 14.87 -0.97
CA ARG A 138 5.40 15.67 -2.15
C ARG A 138 6.56 16.60 -2.46
N ASN A 139 7.06 16.52 -3.68
CA ASN A 139 8.13 17.37 -4.18
C ASN A 139 7.59 18.73 -4.61
N SER A 140 8.49 19.72 -4.74
CA SER A 140 8.15 21.10 -5.13
C SER A 140 7.55 21.22 -6.52
N ASP A 141 7.89 20.30 -7.43
CA ASP A 141 7.35 20.21 -8.79
C ASP A 141 5.97 19.53 -8.86
N GLY A 142 5.40 19.13 -7.71
CA GLY A 142 4.12 18.45 -7.61
C GLY A 142 4.19 16.92 -7.74
N SER A 143 5.35 16.36 -8.12
CA SER A 143 5.60 14.92 -8.11
C SER A 143 5.60 14.35 -6.68
N ARG A 144 5.57 13.03 -6.57
CA ARG A 144 5.61 12.32 -5.28
C ARG A 144 6.81 11.41 -5.23
N SER A 145 7.49 11.37 -4.10
CA SER A 145 8.53 10.37 -3.82
C SER A 145 8.07 9.48 -2.69
N ALA A 146 8.53 8.23 -2.69
CA ALA A 146 8.26 7.28 -1.62
C ALA A 146 9.57 6.85 -0.96
N GLU A 147 9.60 6.84 0.36
CA GLU A 147 10.73 6.34 1.14
C GLU A 147 10.32 5.05 1.85
N LEU A 148 10.99 3.96 1.49
CA LEU A 148 10.87 2.68 2.17
C LEU A 148 11.81 2.70 3.38
N VAL A 149 11.28 2.43 4.57
CA VAL A 149 12.04 2.46 5.82
C VAL A 149 12.06 1.07 6.44
N CYS A 150 13.24 0.52 6.69
CA CYS A 150 13.43 -0.75 7.39
C CYS A 150 14.18 -0.53 8.69
N MET A 151 13.44 -0.58 9.81
CA MET A 151 14.01 -0.56 11.15
C MET A 151 14.58 -1.94 11.47
N VAL A 152 15.87 -2.00 11.80
CA VAL A 152 16.60 -3.24 12.06
C VAL A 152 17.09 -3.30 13.49
N ASP A 153 16.60 -4.29 14.24
CA ASP A 153 17.18 -4.67 15.53
C ASP A 153 17.97 -5.97 15.34
N SER A 154 19.30 -5.89 15.48
CA SER A 154 20.20 -7.03 15.25
C SER A 154 21.49 -6.94 16.05
N ALA A 155 22.01 -8.09 16.46
CA ALA A 155 23.39 -8.25 16.87
C ALA A 155 24.37 -7.87 15.74
N ASN A 156 25.50 -7.28 16.12
CA ASN A 156 26.56 -6.85 15.21
C ASN A 156 27.59 -7.95 14.93
N PRO A 157 28.19 -7.99 13.72
CA PRO A 157 27.83 -7.23 12.54
C PRO A 157 26.59 -7.83 11.84
N SER A 158 25.72 -6.99 11.30
CA SER A 158 24.61 -7.37 10.41
C SER A 158 24.75 -6.74 9.03
N ARG A 159 24.25 -7.43 8.00
CA ARG A 159 24.20 -6.94 6.62
C ARG A 159 22.74 -6.83 6.19
N THR A 160 22.32 -5.65 5.80
CA THR A 160 20.93 -5.37 5.39
C THR A 160 20.90 -4.83 3.96
N MET A 161 19.90 -5.26 3.18
CA MET A 161 19.62 -4.75 1.84
C MET A 161 18.12 -4.72 1.57
N TRP A 162 17.72 -3.93 0.58
CA TRP A 162 16.38 -3.94 0.03
C TRP A 162 16.34 -4.76 -1.27
N LEU A 163 15.30 -5.55 -1.44
CA LEU A 163 14.93 -6.22 -2.69
C LEU A 163 13.71 -5.51 -3.29
N GLY A 164 13.77 -5.26 -4.59
CA GLY A 164 12.69 -4.71 -5.40
C GLY A 164 11.55 -5.71 -5.64
N ASN A 165 10.51 -5.23 -6.34
CA ASN A 165 9.34 -6.04 -6.69
C ASN A 165 9.65 -7.26 -7.57
N ASP A 166 10.74 -7.22 -8.32
CA ASP A 166 11.25 -8.33 -9.13
C ASP A 166 12.16 -9.29 -8.33
N GLY A 167 12.36 -9.03 -7.04
CA GLY A 167 13.25 -9.79 -6.16
C GLY A 167 14.73 -9.43 -6.30
N SER A 168 15.10 -8.48 -7.17
CA SER A 168 16.49 -8.05 -7.34
C SER A 168 16.91 -7.05 -6.25
N PRO A 169 18.21 -6.99 -5.87
CA PRO A 169 18.68 -5.99 -4.92
C PRO A 169 18.51 -4.57 -5.48
N LEU A 170 17.95 -3.66 -4.67
CA LEU A 170 17.95 -2.25 -5.00
C LEU A 170 19.38 -1.70 -4.93
N LEU A 171 19.74 -0.89 -5.93
CA LEU A 171 21.05 -0.28 -6.05
C LEU A 171 20.93 1.24 -6.03
N GLN A 172 21.96 1.90 -5.50
CA GLN A 172 22.08 3.36 -5.54
C GLN A 172 22.08 3.85 -6.99
N GLY A 173 21.24 4.83 -7.31
CA GLY A 173 21.13 5.43 -8.63
C GLY A 173 20.40 6.78 -8.60
N GLU A 174 20.05 7.29 -9.78
CA GLU A 174 19.33 8.57 -9.92
C GLU A 174 17.86 8.46 -9.47
N SER A 175 17.22 7.33 -9.77
CA SER A 175 15.84 7.05 -9.38
C SER A 175 15.69 6.50 -7.97
N ILE A 176 16.74 5.92 -7.39
CA ILE A 176 16.74 5.27 -6.07
C ILE A 176 17.93 5.75 -5.24
N GLU A 177 17.63 6.38 -4.12
CA GLU A 177 18.62 6.81 -3.12
C GLU A 177 18.58 5.86 -1.90
N LEU A 178 19.70 5.19 -1.62
CA LEU A 178 19.85 4.34 -0.44
C LEU A 178 20.59 5.09 0.66
N SER A 179 20.09 5.02 1.88
CA SER A 179 20.74 5.65 3.04
C SER A 179 20.52 4.85 4.32
N VAL A 180 21.37 5.10 5.31
CA VAL A 180 21.27 4.49 6.64
C VAL A 180 21.29 5.61 7.68
N VAL A 181 20.25 5.66 8.51
CA VAL A 181 20.10 6.64 9.58
C VAL A 181 19.92 5.88 10.90
N GLY A 182 20.96 5.84 11.73
CA GLY A 182 20.96 4.98 12.91
C GLY A 182 20.88 3.49 12.53
N SER A 183 19.82 2.82 12.97
CA SER A 183 19.49 1.42 12.61
C SER A 183 18.51 1.30 11.42
N ASP A 184 18.07 2.43 10.85
CA ASP A 184 17.07 2.44 9.78
C ASP A 184 17.76 2.39 8.42
N HIS A 185 17.46 1.36 7.64
CA HIS A 185 17.88 1.24 6.25
C HIS A 185 16.78 1.79 5.34
N ARG A 186 17.06 2.89 4.66
CA ARG A 186 16.11 3.66 3.87
C ARG A 186 16.39 3.53 2.38
N ALA A 187 15.34 3.41 1.58
CA ALA A 187 15.39 3.43 0.13
C ALA A 187 14.33 4.41 -0.41
N LYS A 188 14.78 5.54 -0.92
CA LYS A 188 13.92 6.59 -1.47
C LYS A 188 13.83 6.47 -2.98
N ILE A 189 12.61 6.29 -3.47
CA ILE A 189 12.27 6.23 -4.88
C ILE A 189 11.78 7.62 -5.31
N ASN A 190 12.57 8.28 -6.15
CA ASN A 190 12.28 9.62 -6.66
C ASN A 190 11.20 9.58 -7.75
N ASN A 191 10.26 10.53 -7.71
CA ASN A 191 9.16 10.64 -8.69
C ASN A 191 8.41 9.30 -8.89
N ALA A 192 8.02 8.68 -7.78
CA ALA A 192 7.32 7.41 -7.73
C ALA A 192 5.98 7.46 -8.46
N SER A 193 5.75 6.46 -9.32
CA SER A 193 4.57 6.29 -10.16
C SER A 193 3.94 4.91 -9.97
N GLU A 194 2.84 4.63 -10.66
CA GLU A 194 2.19 3.30 -10.64
C GLU A 194 3.11 2.17 -11.13
N LEU A 195 4.12 2.48 -11.96
CA LEU A 195 5.13 1.53 -12.42
C LEU A 195 6.06 1.05 -11.29
N ASN A 196 6.14 1.80 -10.20
CA ASN A 196 6.92 1.46 -9.01
C ASN A 196 6.10 0.71 -7.96
N TYR A 197 4.81 0.46 -8.20
CA TYR A 197 4.00 -0.27 -7.23
C TYR A 197 4.37 -1.76 -7.20
N GLY A 198 4.30 -2.35 -6.03
CA GLY A 198 4.69 -3.74 -5.81
C GLY A 198 5.21 -4.00 -4.39
N ASN A 199 5.75 -5.20 -4.21
CA ASN A 199 6.25 -5.66 -2.92
C ASN A 199 7.75 -5.45 -2.81
N TYR A 200 8.17 -4.64 -1.84
CA TYR A 200 9.58 -4.42 -1.54
C TYR A 200 9.96 -5.14 -0.27
N THR A 201 11.08 -5.86 -0.28
CA THR A 201 11.47 -6.71 0.85
C THR A 201 12.81 -6.28 1.43
N CYS A 202 12.82 -5.89 2.70
CA CYS A 202 14.04 -5.69 3.45
C CYS A 202 14.56 -7.04 3.94
N VAL A 203 15.84 -7.32 3.70
CA VAL A 203 16.52 -8.55 4.11
C VAL A 203 17.71 -8.18 4.99
N SER A 204 17.81 -8.77 6.17
CA SER A 204 18.96 -8.59 7.06
C SER A 204 19.51 -9.93 7.53
N GLN A 205 20.84 -10.04 7.61
CA GLN A 205 21.55 -11.23 8.02
C GLN A 205 22.58 -10.92 9.10
N ASN A 206 22.63 -11.75 10.14
CA ASN A 206 23.70 -11.77 11.14
C ASN A 206 24.20 -13.20 11.37
N LYS A 207 25.12 -13.41 12.33
CA LYS A 207 25.68 -14.73 12.66
C LYS A 207 24.65 -15.77 13.13
N TYR A 208 23.45 -15.34 13.52
CA TYR A 208 22.37 -16.21 14.03
C TYR A 208 21.28 -16.52 12.99
N GLY A 209 21.29 -15.86 11.83
CA GLY A 209 20.37 -16.17 10.73
C GLY A 209 19.99 -14.97 9.87
N ILE A 210 18.96 -15.19 9.04
CA ILE A 210 18.41 -14.22 8.09
C ILE A 210 16.97 -13.90 8.51
N ALA A 211 16.60 -12.64 8.41
CA ALA A 211 15.23 -12.16 8.52
C ALA A 211 14.84 -11.36 7.29
N MET A 212 13.55 -11.40 6.98
CA MET A 212 12.96 -10.69 5.85
C MET A 212 11.67 -10.02 6.32
N SER A 213 11.40 -8.82 5.81
CA SER A 213 10.14 -8.11 6.04
C SER A 213 9.75 -7.36 4.76
N THR A 214 8.50 -7.55 4.33
CA THR A 214 7.99 -7.04 3.06
C THR A 214 6.98 -5.92 3.29
N VAL A 215 7.06 -4.89 2.47
CA VAL A 215 6.10 -3.78 2.46
C VAL A 215 5.56 -3.57 1.04
N GLU A 216 4.24 -3.43 0.93
CA GLU A 216 3.55 -3.19 -0.34
C GLU A 216 3.53 -1.68 -0.63
N MET A 217 4.27 -1.25 -1.65
CA MET A 217 4.18 0.09 -2.21
C MET A 217 2.98 0.18 -3.15
N SER A 218 2.02 1.03 -2.79
CA SER A 218 0.84 1.29 -3.60
C SER A 218 0.40 2.74 -3.38
N GLY A 219 -0.46 3.24 -4.27
CA GLY A 219 -0.96 4.61 -4.22
C GLY A 219 -2.39 4.71 -3.75
N LYS A 220 -2.95 5.92 -3.84
CA LYS A 220 -4.40 6.13 -3.76
C LYS A 220 -5.10 5.32 -4.86
N PRO A 221 -6.40 4.99 -4.72
CA PRO A 221 -7.11 4.26 -5.76
C PRO A 221 -7.14 5.05 -7.08
N THR A 222 -7.21 4.34 -8.21
CA THR A 222 -7.55 4.93 -9.50
C THR A 222 -8.95 4.44 -9.88
N LEU A 223 -9.83 5.34 -10.33
CA LEU A 223 -11.23 5.03 -10.62
C LEU A 223 -11.55 5.24 -12.08
N LYS A 224 -12.34 4.33 -12.66
CA LYS A 224 -12.94 4.49 -13.98
C LYS A 224 -14.43 4.27 -13.90
N THR A 225 -15.20 5.30 -14.27
CA THR A 225 -16.66 5.24 -14.27
C THR A 225 -17.22 5.10 -15.68
N ALA A 226 -18.29 4.33 -15.82
CA ALA A 226 -19.03 4.14 -17.06
C ALA A 226 -20.55 4.17 -16.79
N ILE A 227 -21.32 4.53 -17.81
CA ILE A 227 -22.79 4.57 -17.79
C ILE A 227 -23.34 3.76 -18.96
N GLY A 228 -24.32 2.90 -18.68
CA GLY A 228 -25.05 2.12 -19.68
C GLY A 228 -26.56 2.32 -19.53
N TRP A 229 -27.24 2.61 -20.64
CA TRP A 229 -28.71 2.69 -20.68
C TRP A 229 -29.29 1.37 -21.19
N SER A 230 -30.35 0.90 -20.55
CA SER A 230 -31.09 -0.29 -20.95
C SER A 230 -32.59 -0.12 -20.73
N ARG A 231 -33.37 -1.12 -21.13
CA ARG A 231 -34.82 -1.16 -20.93
C ARG A 231 -35.25 -2.40 -20.16
N GLY A 232 -36.25 -2.23 -19.31
CA GLY A 232 -36.94 -3.32 -18.66
C GLY A 232 -37.85 -4.10 -19.57
N VAL A 233 -38.31 -5.24 -19.05
CA VAL A 233 -39.31 -6.09 -19.70
C VAL A 233 -40.62 -5.33 -19.92
N ASP A 234 -40.93 -4.41 -18.99
CA ASP A 234 -42.07 -3.48 -19.04
C ASP A 234 -41.80 -2.23 -19.91
N GLY A 235 -40.62 -2.12 -20.53
CA GLY A 235 -40.21 -0.97 -21.34
C GLY A 235 -39.72 0.24 -20.53
N SER A 236 -39.68 0.13 -19.19
CA SER A 236 -39.13 1.16 -18.30
C SER A 236 -37.66 1.46 -18.61
N ARG A 237 -37.23 2.70 -18.36
CA ARG A 237 -35.83 3.10 -18.52
C ARG A 237 -35.02 2.63 -17.31
N MET A 238 -33.93 1.94 -17.58
CA MET A 238 -32.95 1.58 -16.57
C MET A 238 -31.58 2.15 -16.93
N VAL A 239 -30.79 2.44 -15.92
CA VAL A 239 -29.41 2.88 -16.09
C VAL A 239 -28.50 2.14 -15.14
N GLU A 240 -27.33 1.77 -15.64
CA GLU A 240 -26.28 1.09 -14.90
C GLU A 240 -25.06 2.00 -14.81
N LEU A 241 -24.67 2.35 -13.60
CA LEU A 241 -23.44 3.08 -13.30
C LEU A 241 -22.39 2.08 -12.81
N VAL A 242 -21.28 1.96 -13.52
CA VAL A 242 -20.19 1.05 -13.18
C VAL A 242 -18.99 1.86 -12.73
N CYS A 243 -18.46 1.56 -11.55
CA CYS A 243 -17.22 2.12 -11.04
C CYS A 243 -16.18 1.01 -10.87
N GLU A 244 -15.15 1.02 -11.70
CA GLU A 244 -14.03 0.09 -11.61
C GLU A 244 -12.88 0.72 -10.81
N VAL A 245 -12.44 0.02 -9.77
CA VAL A 245 -11.40 0.46 -8.84
C VAL A 245 -10.09 -0.27 -9.15
N PHE A 246 -9.03 0.48 -9.42
CA PHE A 246 -7.69 -0.05 -9.63
C PHE A 246 -6.84 0.26 -8.40
N SER A 247 -6.88 -0.64 -7.40
CA SER A 247 -5.98 -0.72 -6.23
C SER A 247 -6.39 -1.93 -5.37
N ALA A 248 -5.42 -2.71 -4.88
CA ALA A 248 -5.67 -4.00 -4.22
C ALA A 248 -6.42 -3.91 -2.87
N ASN A 249 -6.55 -2.72 -2.26
CA ASN A 249 -6.96 -2.60 -0.86
C ASN A 249 -7.82 -1.34 -0.58
N ALA A 250 -8.77 -1.02 -1.46
CA ALA A 250 -9.78 -0.01 -1.14
C ALA A 250 -10.64 -0.49 0.04
N ARG A 251 -10.69 0.29 1.13
CA ARG A 251 -11.49 -0.06 2.32
C ARG A 251 -12.97 0.14 2.09
N ARG A 252 -13.31 1.15 1.29
CA ARG A 252 -14.68 1.58 1.05
C ARG A 252 -14.78 2.24 -0.33
N THR A 253 -15.81 1.87 -1.08
CA THR A 253 -16.20 2.48 -2.34
C THR A 253 -17.70 2.70 -2.33
N ASP A 254 -18.16 3.92 -2.61
CA ASP A 254 -19.57 4.28 -2.65
C ASP A 254 -19.88 5.17 -3.86
N TRP A 255 -21.13 5.15 -4.28
CA TRP A 255 -21.69 6.16 -5.18
C TRP A 255 -22.36 7.27 -4.37
N LEU A 256 -22.03 8.53 -4.67
CA LEU A 256 -22.65 9.71 -4.09
C LEU A 256 -23.41 10.48 -5.17
N ARG A 257 -24.52 11.13 -4.79
CA ARG A 257 -25.21 12.14 -5.62
C ARG A 257 -24.50 13.50 -5.52
N SER A 258 -24.96 14.50 -6.27
CA SER A 258 -24.35 15.83 -6.27
C SER A 258 -24.45 16.56 -4.93
N ASP A 259 -25.47 16.24 -4.13
CA ASP A 259 -25.65 16.74 -2.76
C ASP A 259 -24.76 16.02 -1.72
N GLY A 260 -23.98 15.03 -2.15
CA GLY A 260 -23.10 14.22 -1.30
C GLY A 260 -23.80 13.05 -0.60
N SER A 261 -25.10 12.84 -0.82
CA SER A 261 -25.82 11.71 -0.26
C SER A 261 -25.41 10.38 -0.93
N PRO A 262 -25.22 9.29 -0.16
CA PRO A 262 -24.87 7.99 -0.72
C PRO A 262 -26.08 7.35 -1.40
N LEU A 263 -25.84 6.64 -2.50
CA LEU A 263 -26.81 5.69 -3.02
C LEU A 263 -26.97 4.54 -2.04
N VAL A 264 -28.22 4.18 -1.75
CA VAL A 264 -28.57 3.12 -0.81
C VAL A 264 -29.26 2.00 -1.58
N HIS A 265 -28.87 0.75 -1.30
CA HIS A 265 -29.51 -0.41 -1.91
C HIS A 265 -31.00 -0.50 -1.50
N GLY A 266 -31.88 -0.70 -2.47
CA GLY A 266 -33.32 -0.81 -2.28
C GLY A 266 -34.04 -1.30 -3.54
N GLU A 267 -35.36 -1.14 -3.59
CA GLU A 267 -36.21 -1.58 -4.71
C GLU A 267 -35.91 -0.81 -6.01
N TYR A 268 -35.63 0.49 -5.91
CA TYR A 268 -35.33 1.35 -7.04
C TYR A 268 -33.85 1.37 -7.44
N VAL A 269 -32.95 1.08 -6.50
CA VAL A 269 -31.50 1.15 -6.69
C VAL A 269 -30.85 -0.15 -6.21
N HIS A 270 -30.33 -0.95 -7.13
CA HIS A 270 -29.61 -2.17 -6.79
C HIS A 270 -28.10 -1.94 -6.89
N LEU A 271 -27.44 -1.95 -5.73
CA LEU A 271 -25.98 -1.97 -5.63
C LEU A 271 -25.45 -3.41 -5.70
N LEU A 272 -24.46 -3.62 -6.57
CA LEU A 272 -23.81 -4.90 -6.83
C LEU A 272 -22.29 -4.71 -6.76
N VAL A 273 -21.61 -5.59 -6.04
CA VAL A 273 -20.15 -5.61 -5.96
C VAL A 273 -19.64 -6.89 -6.60
N ASP A 274 -18.81 -6.75 -7.62
CA ASP A 274 -18.14 -7.87 -8.30
C ASP A 274 -16.64 -7.58 -8.44
N GLY A 275 -15.83 -8.25 -7.62
CA GLY A 275 -14.39 -8.01 -7.54
C GLY A 275 -14.06 -6.55 -7.25
N ASN A 276 -13.45 -5.86 -8.22
CA ASN A 276 -13.07 -4.46 -8.13
C ASN A 276 -14.09 -3.48 -8.73
N LYS A 277 -15.30 -3.95 -9.06
CA LYS A 277 -16.37 -3.15 -9.67
C LYS A 277 -17.53 -2.95 -8.69
N LEU A 278 -17.89 -1.68 -8.48
CA LEU A 278 -19.13 -1.28 -7.82
C LEU A 278 -20.13 -0.81 -8.88
N THR A 279 -21.23 -1.53 -9.00
CA THR A 279 -22.27 -1.26 -9.97
C THR A 279 -23.55 -0.81 -9.26
N ALA A 280 -24.12 0.31 -9.70
CA ALA A 280 -25.44 0.79 -9.27
C ALA A 280 -26.42 0.71 -10.44
N LYS A 281 -27.46 -0.12 -10.30
CA LYS A 281 -28.57 -0.23 -11.26
C LYS A 281 -29.77 0.55 -10.73
N LEU A 282 -30.17 1.61 -11.44
CA LEU A 282 -31.36 2.39 -11.11
C LEU A 282 -32.48 2.00 -12.07
N ASN A 283 -33.62 1.61 -11.50
CA ASN A 283 -34.82 1.21 -12.23
C ASN A 283 -35.82 2.37 -12.34
N ASN A 284 -36.69 2.36 -13.35
CA ASN A 284 -37.73 3.38 -13.56
C ASN A 284 -37.20 4.83 -13.61
N VAL A 285 -36.08 5.03 -14.29
CA VAL A 285 -35.37 6.32 -14.33
C VAL A 285 -36.22 7.42 -14.99
N SER A 286 -36.35 8.54 -14.27
CA SER A 286 -37.09 9.74 -14.62
C SER A 286 -36.18 10.97 -14.68
N GLU A 287 -36.75 12.14 -15.00
CA GLU A 287 -36.00 13.41 -15.01
C GLU A 287 -35.55 13.84 -13.60
N LEU A 288 -36.19 13.34 -12.55
CA LEU A 288 -35.81 13.58 -11.14
C LEU A 288 -34.50 12.87 -10.76
N ASP A 289 -34.11 11.87 -11.54
CA ASP A 289 -32.89 11.10 -11.35
C ASP A 289 -31.70 11.68 -12.14
N TYR A 290 -31.94 12.73 -12.95
CA TYR A 290 -30.89 13.39 -13.70
C TYR A 290 -30.01 14.20 -12.75
N ASP A 291 -28.77 13.74 -12.62
CA ASP A 291 -27.82 14.28 -11.65
C ASP A 291 -26.40 13.81 -12.00
N ASN A 292 -25.41 14.41 -11.32
CA ASN A 292 -24.05 13.92 -11.29
C ASN A 292 -23.90 12.90 -10.17
N TYR A 293 -23.42 11.71 -10.53
CA TYR A 293 -23.13 10.62 -9.61
C TYR A 293 -21.63 10.44 -9.54
N THR A 294 -21.07 10.53 -8.34
CA THR A 294 -19.63 10.43 -8.09
C THR A 294 -19.31 9.16 -7.35
N CYS A 295 -18.53 8.29 -7.97
CA CYS A 295 -17.92 7.17 -7.28
C CYS A 295 -16.73 7.67 -6.46
N VAL A 296 -16.70 7.34 -5.17
CA VAL A 296 -15.64 7.70 -4.24
C VAL A 296 -15.04 6.43 -3.67
N SER A 297 -13.71 6.33 -3.66
CA SER A 297 -13.00 5.20 -3.06
C SER A 297 -11.81 5.67 -2.23
N GLN A 298 -11.58 5.00 -1.10
CA GLN A 298 -10.53 5.35 -0.15
C GLN A 298 -9.68 4.15 0.26
N ASN A 299 -8.37 4.34 0.33
CA ASN A 299 -7.44 3.43 0.98
C ASN A 299 -6.50 4.20 1.94
N LYS A 300 -5.51 3.50 2.53
CA LYS A 300 -4.54 4.13 3.47
C LYS A 300 -3.66 5.21 2.83
N TYR A 301 -3.62 5.30 1.50
CA TYR A 301 -2.79 6.24 0.74
C TYR A 301 -3.57 7.45 0.20
N GLY A 302 -4.90 7.45 0.27
CA GLY A 302 -5.72 8.61 -0.08
C GLY A 302 -7.12 8.27 -0.60
N ILE A 303 -7.79 9.30 -1.12
CA ILE A 303 -9.15 9.26 -1.68
C ILE A 303 -9.07 9.53 -3.18
N ALA A 304 -9.90 8.82 -3.94
CA ALA A 304 -10.11 9.02 -5.36
C ALA A 304 -11.61 9.20 -5.65
N MET A 305 -11.90 10.00 -6.67
CA MET A 305 -13.25 10.33 -7.09
C MET A 305 -13.35 10.29 -8.61
N SER A 306 -14.45 9.77 -9.15
CA SER A 306 -14.77 9.81 -10.58
C SER A 306 -16.27 9.99 -10.76
N THR A 307 -16.67 10.89 -11.65
CA THR A 307 -18.07 11.33 -11.81
C THR A 307 -18.64 10.90 -13.15
N VAL A 308 -19.93 10.55 -13.16
CA VAL A 308 -20.72 10.29 -14.37
C VAL A 308 -22.07 11.00 -14.27
N GLU A 309 -22.58 11.44 -15.42
CA GLU A 309 -23.81 12.23 -15.52
C GLU A 309 -24.95 11.36 -16.08
N ILE A 310 -26.05 11.24 -15.32
CA ILE A 310 -27.33 10.74 -15.83
C ILE A 310 -28.09 11.93 -16.42
N SER A 311 -28.41 11.88 -17.70
CA SER A 311 -29.22 12.89 -18.39
C SER A 311 -30.03 12.23 -19.53
N GLY A 312 -31.03 12.94 -20.05
CA GLY A 312 -31.93 12.47 -21.09
C GLY A 312 -31.69 13.01 -22.49
N LYS A 313 -32.50 12.53 -23.44
CA LYS A 313 -32.70 13.15 -24.76
C LYS A 313 -33.29 14.56 -24.61
N PRO A 314 -33.19 15.44 -25.62
CA PRO A 314 -33.80 16.77 -25.56
C PRO A 314 -35.33 16.68 -25.42
N THR A 315 -35.95 17.69 -24.83
CA THR A 315 -37.40 17.91 -24.86
C THR A 315 -37.72 19.07 -25.78
N LEU A 316 -38.71 18.91 -26.65
CA LEU A 316 -39.03 19.88 -27.69
C LEU A 316 -40.46 20.39 -27.54
N ARG A 317 -40.63 21.69 -27.69
CA ARG A 317 -41.94 22.33 -27.81
C ARG A 317 -41.96 23.23 -29.03
N THR A 318 -42.78 22.89 -30.02
CA THR A 318 -43.05 23.74 -31.18
C THR A 318 -44.28 24.61 -30.96
N THR A 319 -44.23 25.83 -31.51
CA THR A 319 -45.34 26.79 -31.52
C THR A 319 -45.32 27.56 -32.83
N ILE A 320 -46.47 28.08 -33.24
CA ILE A 320 -46.62 28.94 -34.42
C ILE A 320 -47.19 30.29 -33.98
N HIS A 321 -46.60 31.37 -34.48
CA HIS A 321 -47.06 32.74 -34.25
C HIS A 321 -47.33 33.38 -35.61
N TRP A 322 -48.58 33.82 -35.83
CA TRP A 322 -48.94 34.55 -37.04
C TRP A 322 -48.60 36.03 -36.90
N THR A 323 -48.01 36.61 -37.93
CA THR A 323 -47.67 38.03 -37.99
C THR A 323 -48.32 38.68 -39.21
N ARG A 324 -48.52 40.00 -39.16
CA ARG A 324 -48.95 40.78 -40.32
C ARG A 324 -47.82 41.73 -40.69
N ASN A 325 -47.39 41.68 -41.94
CA ASN A 325 -46.33 42.55 -42.43
C ASN A 325 -46.86 43.94 -42.77
N LEU A 326 -45.95 44.90 -42.94
CA LEU A 326 -46.27 46.28 -43.28
C LEU A 326 -46.97 46.42 -44.64
N ASP A 327 -46.72 45.50 -45.56
CA ASP A 327 -47.36 45.42 -46.89
C ASP A 327 -48.74 44.74 -46.86
N GLY A 328 -49.23 44.34 -45.67
CA GLY A 328 -50.51 43.65 -45.48
C GLY A 328 -50.48 42.14 -45.69
N SER A 329 -49.35 41.55 -46.11
CA SER A 329 -49.19 40.10 -46.26
C SER A 329 -49.16 39.38 -44.89
N ARG A 330 -49.56 38.10 -44.89
CA ARG A 330 -49.59 37.25 -43.68
C ARG A 330 -48.23 36.56 -43.55
N GLY A 331 -47.49 36.84 -42.49
CA GLY A 331 -46.26 36.14 -42.13
C GLY A 331 -46.52 35.08 -41.05
N ALA A 332 -45.59 34.15 -40.90
CA ALA A 332 -45.66 33.14 -39.83
C ALA A 332 -44.28 32.88 -39.25
N GLU A 333 -44.20 32.73 -37.92
CA GLU A 333 -43.00 32.34 -37.21
C GLU A 333 -43.23 31.01 -36.47
N LEU A 334 -42.53 29.97 -36.92
CA LEU A 334 -42.44 28.71 -36.19
C LEU A 334 -41.30 28.79 -35.19
N VAL A 335 -41.57 28.45 -33.93
CA VAL A 335 -40.59 28.49 -32.86
C VAL A 335 -40.51 27.12 -32.21
N CYS A 336 -39.33 26.50 -32.27
CA CYS A 336 -39.01 25.27 -31.56
C CYS A 336 -38.15 25.63 -30.35
N THR A 337 -38.73 25.51 -29.16
CA THR A 337 -37.99 25.64 -27.91
C THR A 337 -37.43 24.28 -27.55
N VAL A 338 -36.10 24.19 -27.50
CA VAL A 338 -35.36 22.99 -27.12
C VAL A 338 -34.97 23.14 -25.66
N ASP A 339 -35.25 22.12 -24.85
CA ASP A 339 -34.70 22.02 -23.51
C ASP A 339 -33.80 20.78 -23.45
N SER A 340 -32.52 21.00 -23.14
CA SER A 340 -31.49 19.97 -23.16
C SER A 340 -30.32 20.42 -22.29
N ALA A 341 -30.05 19.65 -21.23
CA ALA A 341 -28.89 19.86 -20.35
C ALA A 341 -27.56 19.62 -21.08
N ASN A 342 -27.59 18.85 -22.17
CA ASN A 342 -26.42 18.49 -22.97
C ASN A 342 -26.46 19.16 -24.36
N PRO A 343 -25.31 19.52 -24.96
CA PRO A 343 -25.28 20.08 -26.30
C PRO A 343 -26.02 19.22 -27.33
N SER A 344 -26.99 19.82 -28.02
CA SER A 344 -27.85 19.14 -28.99
C SER A 344 -27.79 19.80 -30.37
N ARG A 345 -27.89 18.99 -31.43
CA ARG A 345 -27.99 19.47 -32.82
C ARG A 345 -29.45 19.49 -33.24
N THR A 346 -29.98 20.67 -33.53
CA THR A 346 -31.38 20.87 -33.91
C THR A 346 -31.54 21.28 -35.36
N LYS A 347 -32.55 20.74 -36.04
CA LYS A 347 -32.93 21.08 -37.42
C LYS A 347 -34.44 21.07 -37.59
N TRP A 348 -34.93 21.80 -38.59
CA TRP A 348 -36.31 21.76 -39.02
C TRP A 348 -36.46 20.88 -40.26
N LEU A 349 -37.54 20.10 -40.30
CA LEU A 349 -37.99 19.33 -41.46
C LEU A 349 -39.28 19.95 -41.99
N ALA A 350 -39.37 20.09 -43.31
CA ALA A 350 -40.57 20.53 -44.02
C ALA A 350 -41.63 19.41 -44.07
N ASN A 351 -42.79 19.72 -44.63
CA ASN A 351 -43.93 18.81 -44.75
C ASN A 351 -43.62 17.51 -45.54
N ASP A 352 -42.70 17.58 -46.49
CA ASP A 352 -42.21 16.44 -47.27
C ASP A 352 -41.12 15.63 -46.55
N GLY A 353 -40.75 16.01 -45.32
CA GLY A 353 -39.69 15.40 -44.53
C GLY A 353 -38.27 15.85 -44.89
N SER A 354 -38.11 16.75 -45.87
CA SER A 354 -36.80 17.28 -46.25
C SER A 354 -36.28 18.33 -45.25
N PRO A 355 -34.96 18.49 -45.08
CA PRO A 355 -34.41 19.55 -44.23
C PRO A 355 -34.78 20.94 -44.76
N LEU A 356 -35.39 21.75 -43.91
CA LEU A 356 -35.76 23.12 -44.26
C LEU A 356 -34.50 23.98 -44.44
N ARG A 357 -34.40 24.67 -45.58
CA ARG A 357 -33.26 25.53 -45.93
C ARG A 357 -33.72 26.99 -46.01
N PRO A 358 -32.84 27.95 -45.69
CA PRO A 358 -33.15 29.36 -45.85
C PRO A 358 -33.18 29.75 -47.33
N ASP A 359 -34.15 30.58 -47.70
CA ASP A 359 -34.32 31.16 -49.04
C ASP A 359 -34.88 32.60 -48.94
N GLU A 360 -35.31 33.20 -50.04
CA GLU A 360 -35.87 34.57 -50.06
C GLU A 360 -37.17 34.72 -49.23
N HIS A 361 -37.90 33.62 -49.02
CA HIS A 361 -39.19 33.59 -48.33
C HIS A 361 -39.11 32.99 -46.91
N VAL A 362 -38.09 32.19 -46.62
CA VAL A 362 -37.88 31.44 -45.37
C VAL A 362 -36.56 31.83 -44.71
N GLN A 363 -36.62 32.40 -43.52
CA GLN A 363 -35.45 32.75 -42.71
C GLN A 363 -35.34 31.86 -41.48
N LEU A 364 -34.18 31.22 -41.31
CA LEU A 364 -33.87 30.45 -40.11
C LEU A 364 -32.99 31.27 -39.17
N SER A 365 -33.35 31.30 -37.89
CA SER A 365 -32.55 31.94 -36.86
C SER A 365 -32.55 31.12 -35.57
N VAL A 366 -31.51 31.30 -34.76
CA VAL A 366 -31.38 30.62 -33.47
C VAL A 366 -31.09 31.67 -32.42
N ASP A 367 -31.93 31.70 -31.38
CA ASP A 367 -31.78 32.56 -30.21
C ASP A 367 -31.78 31.68 -28.95
N LYS A 368 -30.60 31.49 -28.36
CA LYS A 368 -30.36 30.59 -27.23
C LYS A 368 -30.90 29.18 -27.50
N ASN A 369 -32.02 28.82 -26.89
CA ASN A 369 -32.66 27.52 -27.00
C ASN A 369 -33.89 27.52 -27.94
N LYS A 370 -34.16 28.63 -28.62
CA LYS A 370 -35.26 28.80 -29.57
C LYS A 370 -34.73 28.76 -31.00
N HIS A 371 -35.13 27.73 -31.74
CA HIS A 371 -34.86 27.60 -33.18
C HIS A 371 -36.09 28.09 -33.95
N ARG A 372 -35.92 29.18 -34.68
CA ARG A 372 -36.99 29.93 -35.34
C ARG A 372 -36.94 29.77 -36.84
N VAL A 373 -38.12 29.65 -37.44
CA VAL A 373 -38.33 29.70 -38.90
C VAL A 373 -39.35 30.79 -39.16
N LYS A 374 -38.96 31.84 -39.87
CA LYS A 374 -39.83 32.94 -40.25
C LYS A 374 -40.17 32.87 -41.73
N PHE A 375 -41.45 32.83 -42.04
CA PHE A 375 -42.02 32.92 -43.37
C PHE A 375 -42.49 34.35 -43.58
N ASN A 376 -41.90 35.05 -44.56
CA ASN A 376 -42.26 36.42 -44.86
C ASN A 376 -43.66 36.49 -45.48
N ASN A 377 -43.97 35.66 -46.49
CA ASN A 377 -45.30 35.58 -47.09
C ASN A 377 -45.82 34.14 -46.99
N ALA A 378 -46.58 33.85 -45.93
CA ALA A 378 -47.17 32.55 -45.68
C ALA A 378 -48.48 32.40 -46.49
N SER A 379 -48.46 31.48 -47.46
CA SER A 379 -49.57 31.16 -48.35
C SER A 379 -50.01 29.70 -48.20
N GLU A 380 -51.06 29.28 -48.92
CA GLU A 380 -51.53 27.88 -48.92
C GLU A 380 -50.46 26.88 -49.38
N LEU A 381 -49.49 27.33 -50.21
CA LEU A 381 -48.35 26.52 -50.63
C LEU A 381 -47.38 26.18 -49.48
N ASN A 382 -47.43 26.95 -48.40
CA ASN A 382 -46.60 26.76 -47.21
C ASN A 382 -47.35 26.02 -46.09
N TYR A 383 -48.61 25.63 -46.30
CA TYR A 383 -49.34 24.89 -45.29
C TYR A 383 -48.87 23.44 -45.21
N GLY A 384 -48.84 22.92 -43.99
CA GLY A 384 -48.37 21.57 -43.72
C GLY A 384 -47.74 21.41 -42.35
N ASN A 385 -47.17 20.21 -42.14
CA ASN A 385 -46.57 19.81 -40.88
C ASN A 385 -45.07 20.08 -40.88
N TYR A 386 -44.62 20.98 -40.02
CA TYR A 386 -43.20 21.27 -39.85
C TYR A 386 -42.70 20.59 -38.58
N THR A 387 -41.64 19.80 -38.71
CA THR A 387 -41.11 18.99 -37.60
C THR A 387 -39.74 19.49 -37.17
N CYS A 388 -39.63 19.93 -35.92
CA CYS A 388 -38.36 20.21 -35.29
C CYS A 388 -37.76 18.90 -34.75
N VAL A 389 -36.49 18.64 -35.08
CA VAL A 389 -35.75 17.45 -34.67
C VAL A 389 -34.49 17.90 -33.95
N SER A 390 -34.27 17.41 -32.73
CA SER A 390 -33.04 17.68 -31.96
C SER A 390 -32.41 16.40 -31.43
N GLN A 391 -31.09 16.32 -31.53
CA GLN A 391 -30.31 15.14 -31.16
C GLN A 391 -29.17 15.49 -30.21
N ASN A 392 -29.04 14.76 -29.10
CA ASN A 392 -27.88 14.79 -28.21
C ASN A 392 -27.27 13.38 -28.05
N LYS A 393 -26.26 13.23 -27.20
CA LYS A 393 -25.59 11.94 -26.94
C LYS A 393 -26.51 10.84 -26.35
N TYR A 394 -27.68 11.21 -25.84
CA TYR A 394 -28.66 10.31 -25.21
C TYR A 394 -29.87 9.97 -26.10
N GLY A 395 -30.05 10.65 -27.23
CA GLY A 395 -31.09 10.31 -28.20
C GLY A 395 -31.62 11.47 -29.03
N ILE A 396 -32.71 11.18 -29.75
CA ILE A 396 -33.38 12.11 -30.68
C ILE A 396 -34.79 12.41 -30.13
N ALA A 397 -35.17 13.67 -30.19
CA ALA A 397 -36.54 14.13 -29.95
C ALA A 397 -37.08 14.86 -31.19
N MET A 398 -38.40 14.77 -31.37
CA MET A 398 -39.12 15.40 -32.47
C MET A 398 -40.38 16.07 -31.93
N SER A 399 -40.73 17.22 -32.49
CA SER A 399 -41.98 17.93 -32.18
C SER A 399 -42.48 18.61 -33.45
N THR A 400 -43.76 18.43 -33.76
CA THR A 400 -44.37 18.88 -35.02
C THR A 400 -45.37 19.99 -34.74
N VAL A 401 -45.39 21.01 -35.59
CA VAL A 401 -46.41 22.07 -35.60
C VAL A 401 -47.04 22.14 -36.97
N GLU A 402 -48.37 22.25 -36.98
CA GLU A 402 -49.14 22.43 -38.20
C GLU A 402 -49.24 23.93 -38.51
N MET A 403 -48.90 24.31 -39.74
CA MET A 403 -49.21 25.62 -40.31
C MET A 403 -50.43 25.49 -41.19
N SER A 404 -51.58 26.03 -40.77
CA SER A 404 -52.82 26.01 -41.55
C SER A 404 -53.59 27.33 -41.45
N GLY A 405 -54.29 27.67 -42.54
CA GLY A 405 -55.07 28.90 -42.67
C GLY A 405 -56.44 28.79 -42.01
N LYS A 406 -56.49 28.92 -40.69
CA LYS A 406 -57.71 29.37 -40.00
C LYS A 406 -57.55 30.83 -39.54
#